data_AF-A0A0S8JNF2-F1
#
_entry.id   AF-A0A0S8JNF2-F1
#
_cell.length_a   1.000
_cell.length_b   1.000
_cell.length_c   1.000
_cell.angle_alpha   90.00
_cell.angle_beta   90.00
_cell.angle_gamma   90.00
#
_symmetry.space_group_name_H-M   'P 1'
#
loop_
_entity.id
_entity.type
_entity.pdbx_description
1 polymer ?
#
loop_
_entity_poly.entity_id
_entity_poly.type
_entity_poly.pdbx_seq_one_letter_code
_entity_poly.pdbx_strand_id
1 'polypeptide(L)'
;MSKQRVYTVAKQFNLSSEALIGVLRELGVAVKSHMSTIDDETVARVRKKFEEEKAQVRREYEKKRKRAEKRRKVERKKREPEKKREAPKKA
;
A
#
# COMPACT_ATOMS: atom_id res chain seq x y z
N MET A 1 -0.92 -29.91 12.75
CA MET A 1 -1.91 -29.01 12.14
C MET A 1 -2.30 -27.96 13.17
N SER A 2 -1.51 -26.90 13.26
CA SER A 2 -1.86 -25.74 14.08
C SER A 2 -2.85 -24.89 13.29
N LYS A 3 -4.00 -24.61 13.89
CA LYS A 3 -5.01 -23.72 13.31
C LYS A 3 -4.85 -22.34 13.92
N GLN A 4 -4.59 -21.34 13.09
CA GLN A 4 -4.45 -19.96 13.54
C GLN A 4 -5.63 -19.12 13.06
N ARG A 5 -6.02 -18.12 13.85
CA ARG A 5 -7.09 -17.20 13.45
C ARG A 5 -6.57 -16.17 12.46
N VAL A 6 -7.39 -15.80 11.47
CA VAL A 6 -7.04 -14.85 10.41
C VAL A 6 -6.52 -13.53 10.99
N TYR A 7 -7.15 -12.95 12.01
CA TYR A 7 -6.66 -11.70 12.61
C TYR A 7 -5.25 -11.83 13.23
N THR A 8 -4.92 -12.98 13.81
CA THR A 8 -3.60 -13.23 14.41
C THR A 8 -2.55 -13.24 13.32
N VAL A 9 -2.84 -13.94 12.23
CA VAL A 9 -1.97 -14.03 11.05
C VAL A 9 -1.83 -12.64 10.40
N ALA A 10 -2.93 -11.90 10.23
CA ALA A 10 -2.91 -10.54 9.70
C ALA A 10 -1.99 -9.62 10.53
N LYS A 11 -2.07 -9.72 11.86
CA LYS A 11 -1.21 -8.96 12.77
C LYS A 11 0.27 -9.31 12.62
N GLN A 12 0.61 -10.59 12.42
CA GLN A 12 1.99 -11.02 12.15
C GLN A 12 2.53 -10.41 10.84
N PHE A 13 1.69 -10.29 9.82
CA PHE A 13 2.06 -9.68 8.55
C PHE A 13 1.91 -8.15 8.50
N ASN A 14 1.52 -7.50 9.61
CA ASN A 14 1.19 -6.07 9.68
C ASN A 14 0.16 -5.65 8.61
N LEU A 15 -0.84 -6.51 8.36
CA LEU A 15 -1.94 -6.27 7.44
C LEU A 15 -3.23 -6.00 8.18
N SER A 16 -4.14 -5.29 7.53
CA SER A 16 -5.52 -5.26 7.97
C SER A 16 -6.14 -6.64 7.79
N SER A 17 -7.01 -7.01 8.72
CA SER A 17 -7.69 -8.29 8.67
C SER A 17 -8.55 -8.43 7.39
N GLU A 18 -9.03 -7.33 6.80
CA GLU A 18 -9.75 -7.31 5.51
C GLU A 18 -8.84 -7.60 4.32
N ALA A 19 -7.64 -7.01 4.28
CA ALA A 19 -6.68 -7.28 3.22
C ALA A 19 -6.30 -8.77 3.17
N LEU A 20 -6.10 -9.38 4.34
CA LEU A 20 -5.82 -10.81 4.43
C LEU A 20 -7.00 -11.67 3.95
N ILE A 21 -8.24 -11.30 4.26
CA ILE A 21 -9.43 -11.99 3.74
C ILE A 21 -9.48 -11.94 2.22
N GLY A 22 -9.16 -10.79 1.61
CA GLY A 22 -9.08 -10.65 0.17
C GLY A 22 -8.11 -11.67 -0.45
N VAL A 23 -6.88 -11.72 0.08
CA VAL A 23 -5.85 -12.66 -0.37
C VAL A 23 -6.30 -14.12 -0.21
N LEU A 24 -6.92 -14.46 0.92
CA LEU A 24 -7.44 -15.81 1.15
C LEU A 24 -8.50 -16.21 0.12
N ARG A 25 -9.41 -15.29 -0.23
CA ARG A 25 -10.42 -15.53 -1.27
C ARG A 25 -9.80 -15.77 -2.64
N GLU A 26 -8.77 -15.02 -3.01
CA GLU A 26 -8.05 -15.22 -4.28
C GLU A 26 -7.34 -16.58 -4.34
N LEU A 27 -6.90 -17.10 -3.18
CA LEU A 27 -6.30 -18.44 -3.07
C LEU A 27 -7.36 -19.57 -3.04
N GLY A 28 -8.64 -19.24 -3.17
CA GLY A 28 -9.76 -20.19 -3.10
C GLY A 28 -10.13 -20.60 -1.67
N VAL A 29 -9.61 -19.91 -0.65
CA VAL A 29 -9.93 -20.20 0.75
C VAL A 29 -11.08 -19.31 1.22
N ALA A 30 -12.26 -19.91 1.38
CA ALA A 30 -13.44 -19.23 1.87
C ALA A 30 -13.38 -19.04 3.39
N VAL A 31 -13.15 -17.79 3.83
CA VAL A 31 -13.24 -17.38 5.24
C VAL A 31 -14.45 -16.49 5.48
N LYS A 32 -15.19 -16.75 6.56
CA LYS A 32 -16.42 -16.02 6.91
C LYS A 32 -16.13 -14.66 7.54
N SER A 33 -15.07 -14.57 8.37
CA SER A 33 -14.72 -13.35 9.11
C SER A 33 -13.27 -13.39 9.59
N HIS A 34 -12.77 -12.30 10.17
CA HIS A 34 -11.43 -12.18 10.75
C HIS A 34 -11.17 -13.15 11.91
N MET A 35 -12.24 -13.64 12.54
CA MET A 35 -12.19 -14.66 13.60
C MET A 35 -12.12 -16.09 13.05
N SER A 36 -12.28 -16.30 11.74
CA SER A 36 -12.14 -17.63 11.13
C SER A 36 -10.74 -18.18 11.35
N THR A 37 -10.64 -19.50 11.48
CA THR A 37 -9.37 -20.22 11.60
C THR A 37 -8.92 -20.73 10.23
N ILE A 38 -7.61 -20.71 10.01
CA ILE A 38 -6.95 -21.25 8.82
C ILE A 38 -5.84 -22.21 9.25
N ASP A 39 -5.61 -23.23 8.43
CA ASP A 39 -4.55 -24.21 8.63
C ASP A 39 -3.18 -23.65 8.21
N ASP A 40 -2.11 -24.20 8.79
CA ASP A 40 -0.72 -23.83 8.50
C ASP A 40 -0.39 -23.87 7.01
N GLU A 41 -0.95 -24.82 6.25
CA GLU A 41 -0.75 -24.90 4.79
C GLU A 41 -1.26 -23.64 4.07
N THR A 42 -2.41 -23.12 4.52
CA THR A 42 -2.97 -21.88 3.98
C THR A 42 -2.09 -20.70 4.36
N VAL A 43 -1.59 -20.65 5.60
CA VAL A 43 -0.66 -19.61 6.06
C VAL A 43 0.61 -19.61 5.20
N ALA A 44 1.16 -20.79 4.89
CA ALA A 44 2.34 -20.92 4.05
C ALA A 44 2.10 -20.40 2.62
N ARG A 45 0.94 -20.72 2.01
CA ARG A 45 0.55 -20.21 0.68
C ARG A 45 0.41 -18.69 0.67
N VAL A 46 -0.26 -18.13 1.69
CA VAL A 46 -0.40 -16.69 1.86
C VAL A 46 0.96 -16.03 2.00
N ARG A 47 1.85 -16.58 2.83
CA ARG A 47 3.20 -16.04 3.04
C ARG A 47 3.97 -15.95 1.73
N LYS A 48 3.92 -17.01 0.91
CA LYS A 48 4.58 -17.04 -0.40
C LYS A 48 4.03 -15.96 -1.34
N LYS A 49 2.71 -15.87 -1.48
CA LYS A 49 2.06 -14.83 -2.31
C LYS A 49 2.42 -13.43 -1.80
N PHE A 50 2.46 -13.24 -0.49
CA PHE A 50 2.77 -11.94 0.10
C PHE A 50 4.24 -11.52 -0.11
N GLU A 51 5.18 -12.45 -0.07
CA GLU A 51 6.58 -12.16 -0.41
C GLU A 51 6.72 -11.71 -1.88
N GLU A 52 5.97 -12.35 -2.79
CA GLU A 52 5.89 -11.98 -4.21
C GLU A 52 5.24 -10.60 -4.41
N GLU A 53 4.08 -10.34 -3.79
CA GLU A 53 3.39 -9.05 -3.91
C GLU A 53 4.12 -7.90 -3.23
N LYS A 54 4.73 -8.11 -2.05
CA LYS A 54 5.50 -7.07 -1.36
C LYS A 54 6.67 -6.57 -2.20
N ALA A 55 7.27 -7.42 -3.01
CA ALA A 55 8.30 -7.02 -3.97
C ALA A 55 7.72 -6.11 -5.08
N GLN A 56 6.50 -6.38 -5.54
CA GLN A 56 5.81 -5.58 -6.56
C GLN A 56 5.30 -4.24 -5.99
N VAL A 57 4.64 -4.26 -4.83
CA VAL A 57 4.09 -3.07 -4.18
C VAL A 57 5.17 -2.07 -3.81
N ARG A 58 6.35 -2.52 -3.33
CA ARG A 58 7.50 -1.62 -3.06
C ARG A 58 7.93 -0.85 -4.30
N ARG A 59 7.98 -1.51 -5.47
CA ARG A 59 8.36 -0.87 -6.75
C ARG A 59 7.32 0.15 -7.21
N GLU A 60 6.04 -0.16 -7.04
CA GLU A 60 4.93 0.74 -7.38
C GLU A 60 4.86 1.97 -6.45
N TYR A 61 5.05 1.78 -5.14
CA TYR A 61 5.01 2.86 -4.16
C TYR A 61 6.15 3.87 -4.34
N GLU A 62 7.35 3.40 -4.68
CA GLU A 62 8.50 4.25 -5.00
C GLU A 62 8.25 5.11 -6.25
N LYS A 63 7.66 4.52 -7.30
CA LYS A 63 7.28 5.24 -8.52
C LYS A 63 6.22 6.31 -8.24
N LYS A 64 5.23 6.01 -7.41
CA LYS A 64 4.16 6.95 -7.05
C LYS A 64 4.69 8.12 -6.20
N ARG A 65 5.58 7.86 -5.24
CA ARG A 65 6.28 8.93 -4.48
C ARG A 65 7.10 9.85 -5.38
N LYS A 66 7.92 9.29 -6.29
CA LYS A 66 8.74 10.09 -7.22
C LYS A 66 7.89 10.95 -8.15
N ARG A 67 6.70 10.48 -8.57
CA ARG A 67 5.76 11.26 -9.38
C ARG A 67 5.08 12.40 -8.61
N ALA A 68 4.69 12.15 -7.35
CA ALA A 68 4.09 13.17 -6.50
C ALA A 68 5.09 14.30 -6.15
N GLU A 69 6.35 13.96 -5.88
CA GLU A 69 7.39 14.94 -5.57
C GLU A 69 7.75 15.80 -6.80
N LYS A 70 7.85 15.19 -8.00
CA LYS A 70 8.07 15.93 -9.26
C LYS A 70 6.94 16.92 -9.54
N ARG A 71 5.67 16.53 -9.35
CA ARG A 71 4.53 17.44 -9.54
C ARG A 71 4.58 18.64 -8.59
N ARG A 72 4.92 18.42 -7.31
CA ARG A 72 5.02 19.49 -6.30
C ARG A 72 6.17 20.47 -6.58
N LYS A 73 7.30 20.01 -7.14
CA LYS A 73 8.40 20.88 -7.58
C LYS A 73 8.07 21.73 -8.81
N VAL A 74 7.34 21.16 -9.78
CA VAL A 74 6.94 21.89 -11.00
C VAL A 74 5.91 22.99 -10.67
N GLU A 75 4.98 22.72 -9.77
CA GLU A 75 3.95 23.69 -9.37
C GLU A 75 4.53 24.88 -8.57
N ARG A 76 5.53 24.65 -7.72
CA ARG A 76 6.27 25.72 -7.03
C ARG A 76 7.05 26.61 -8.00
N LYS A 77 7.73 26.03 -8.99
CA LYS A 77 8.54 26.79 -9.96
C LYS A 77 7.70 27.64 -10.91
N LYS A 78 6.42 27.31 -11.11
CA LYS A 78 5.50 28.07 -11.98
C LYS A 78 4.81 29.24 -11.27
N ARG A 79 4.74 29.25 -9.93
CA ARG A 79 4.12 30.33 -9.14
C ARG A 79 5.06 31.47 -8.73
N GLU A 80 6.37 31.30 -8.93
CA GLU A 80 7.39 32.29 -8.52
C GLU A 80 7.71 33.44 -9.52
N PRO A 81 7.39 33.40 -10.84
CA PRO A 81 7.77 34.49 -11.74
C PRO A 81 6.80 35.69 -11.78
N GLU A 82 5.55 35.57 -11.29
CA GLU A 82 4.57 36.67 -11.39
C GLU A 82 4.68 37.73 -10.28
N LYS A 83 5.27 37.41 -9.11
CA LYS A 83 5.37 38.38 -8.00
C LYS A 83 6.52 39.39 -8.10
N LYS A 84 7.35 39.34 -9.15
CA LYS A 84 8.48 40.27 -9.35
C LYS A 84 8.31 41.24 -10.53
N ARG A 85 7.17 41.23 -11.23
CA ARG A 85 6.96 42.11 -12.41
C ARG A 85 5.97 43.26 -12.22
N GLU A 86 5.19 43.29 -11.12
CA GLU A 86 4.35 44.46 -10.79
C GLU A 86 5.00 45.33 -9.71
N ALA A 87 5.97 46.14 -10.13
CA ALA A 87 6.21 47.44 -9.50
C ALA A 87 6.75 48.41 -10.58
N PRO A 88 5.90 48.91 -11.49
CA PRO A 88 6.28 50.05 -12.31
C PRO A 88 6.31 51.30 -11.42
N LYS A 89 7.46 51.98 -11.51
CA LYS A 89 7.74 53.31 -10.99
C LYS A 89 6.60 54.29 -11.31
N LYS A 90 6.14 55.03 -10.32
CA LYS A 90 5.57 56.39 -10.47
C LYS A 90 6.39 57.27 -9.51
N ALA A 91 7.26 58.14 -10.04
CA ALA A 91 6.95 59.49 -10.54
C ALA A 91 6.58 60.40 -9.36
#